data_AF-E1ZBD3-F1
#
_entry.id   AF-E1ZBD3-F1
#
_cell.length_a   1.000
_cell.length_b   1.000
_cell.length_c   1.000
_cell.angle_alpha   90.00
_cell.angle_beta   90.00
_cell.angle_gamma   90.00
#
_symmetry.space_group_name_H-M   'P 1'
#
loop_
_entity.id
_entity.type
_entity.pdbx_description
1 polymer ?
#
loop_
_entity_poly.entity_id
_entity_poly.type
_entity_poly.pdbx_seq_one_letter_code
_entity_poly.pdbx_strand_id
1 'polypeptide(L)'
;MLDPLVVFDRPRIGLSAEVLAACDAVAAGLEGLHLPLLVLHGELDSRSDPANSLELGRRAASADKTVRVVEGAQHQLLQDVPAIRAAATAQVVSWVLARAAGGSGGSGGGGG
;
A
#
# COMPACT_ATOMS: atom_id res chain seq x y z
N MET A 1 5.42 -13.31 28.62
CA MET A 1 5.19 -11.93 29.08
C MET A 1 4.51 -11.20 27.95
N LEU A 2 3.29 -10.69 28.15
CA LEU A 2 2.60 -9.90 27.13
C LEU A 2 3.24 -8.50 27.10
N ASP A 3 3.38 -7.95 25.90
CA ASP A 3 3.90 -6.60 25.69
C ASP A 3 2.95 -5.57 26.35
N PRO A 4 3.43 -4.74 27.31
CA PRO A 4 2.59 -3.78 28.01
C PRO A 4 2.03 -2.66 27.11
N LEU A 5 2.53 -2.51 25.88
CA LEU A 5 2.02 -1.56 24.90
C LEU A 5 0.90 -2.11 24.03
N VAL A 6 0.58 -3.41 24.14
CA VAL A 6 -0.52 -4.02 23.38
C VAL A 6 -1.78 -4.03 24.23
N VAL A 7 -2.75 -3.20 23.85
CA VAL A 7 -4.07 -3.14 24.47
C VAL A 7 -4.98 -4.19 23.85
N PHE A 8 -5.49 -5.11 24.68
CA PHE A 8 -6.40 -6.19 24.26
C PHE A 8 -7.88 -5.90 24.57
N ASP A 9 -8.20 -4.69 25.03
CA ASP A 9 -9.56 -4.27 25.34
C ASP A 9 -10.42 -4.13 24.08
N ARG A 10 -11.75 -4.21 24.25
CA ARG A 10 -12.68 -3.95 23.15
C ARG A 10 -12.53 -2.49 22.70
N PRO A 11 -12.48 -2.22 21.38
CA PRO A 11 -12.45 -0.86 20.90
C PRO A 11 -13.68 -0.10 21.42
N ARG A 12 -13.47 1.12 21.89
CA ARG A 12 -14.55 2.00 22.32
C ARG A 12 -15.42 2.35 21.11
N ILE A 13 -16.73 2.48 21.29
CA ILE A 13 -17.66 2.83 20.19
C ILE A 13 -17.21 4.10 19.46
N GLY A 14 -16.74 5.12 20.20
CA GLY A 14 -16.19 6.33 19.61
C GLY A 14 -14.99 6.06 18.68
N LEU A 15 -14.08 5.16 19.06
CA LEU A 15 -12.96 4.78 18.19
C LEU A 15 -13.46 4.12 16.89
N SER A 16 -14.42 3.20 17.00
CA SER A 16 -15.01 2.56 15.81
C SER A 16 -15.68 3.57 14.88
N ALA A 17 -16.40 4.55 15.44
CA ALA A 17 -17.02 5.61 14.65
C ALA A 17 -15.99 6.46 13.90
N GLU A 18 -14.91 6.87 14.58
CA GLU A 18 -13.85 7.66 13.96
C GLU A 18 -13.08 6.86 12.88
N VAL A 19 -12.87 5.56 13.09
CA VAL A 19 -12.25 4.69 12.07
C VAL A 19 -13.13 4.63 10.81
N LEU A 20 -14.45 4.46 10.98
CA LEU A 20 -15.37 4.46 9.83
C LEU A 20 -15.39 5.80 9.12
N ALA A 21 -15.44 6.91 9.85
CA ALA A 21 -15.37 8.26 9.27
C ALA A 21 -14.05 8.48 8.50
N ALA A 22 -12.93 7.98 9.02
CA ALA A 22 -11.65 8.03 8.33
C ALA A 22 -11.64 7.18 7.05
N CYS A 23 -12.24 5.98 7.08
CA CYS A 23 -12.42 5.17 5.87
C CYS A 23 -13.22 5.90 4.80
N ASP A 24 -14.32 6.56 5.17
CA ASP A 24 -15.16 7.35 4.25
C ASP A 24 -14.38 8.54 3.67
N ALA A 25 -13.61 9.25 4.50
CA ALA A 25 -12.78 10.37 4.06
C ALA A 25 -11.68 9.91 3.07
N VAL A 26 -11.01 8.79 3.34
CA VAL A 26 -10.04 8.19 2.41
C VAL A 26 -10.72 7.79 1.11
N ALA A 27 -11.88 7.11 1.20
CA ALA A 27 -12.65 6.69 0.05
C ALA A 27 -13.08 7.88 -0.82
N ALA A 28 -13.42 9.02 -0.24
CA ALA A 28 -13.78 10.24 -0.98
C ALA A 28 -12.57 10.91 -1.66
N GLY A 29 -11.35 10.66 -1.19
CA GLY A 29 -10.11 11.28 -1.68
C GLY A 29 -9.34 10.46 -2.71
N LEU A 30 -9.78 9.25 -3.06
CA LEU A 30 -9.01 8.32 -3.90
C LEU A 30 -8.67 8.92 -5.28
N GLU A 31 -9.62 9.60 -5.91
CA GLU A 31 -9.44 10.26 -7.20
C GLU A 31 -8.38 11.36 -7.17
N GLY A 32 -8.09 11.94 -5.99
CA GLY A 32 -7.05 12.96 -5.83
C GLY A 32 -5.62 12.40 -5.81
N LEU A 33 -5.45 11.08 -5.85
CA LEU A 33 -4.12 10.46 -5.80
C LEU A 33 -3.48 10.41 -7.20
N HIS A 34 -2.59 11.36 -7.48
CA HIS A 34 -1.86 11.46 -8.76
C HIS A 34 -0.44 10.88 -8.73
N LEU A 35 0.10 10.55 -7.55
CA LEU A 35 1.46 10.05 -7.40
C LEU A 35 1.61 8.64 -8.01
N PRO A 36 2.79 8.25 -8.49
CA PRO A 36 3.07 6.87 -8.84
C PRO A 36 2.68 5.91 -7.71
N LEU A 37 1.93 4.86 -8.03
CA LEU A 37 1.30 3.99 -7.03
C LEU A 37 1.62 2.51 -7.28
N LEU A 38 2.11 1.84 -6.23
CA LEU A 38 2.17 0.38 -6.15
C LEU A 38 1.21 -0.11 -5.08
N VAL A 39 0.27 -0.99 -5.46
CA VAL A 39 -0.65 -1.67 -4.55
C VAL A 39 -0.36 -3.17 -4.60
N LEU A 40 0.01 -3.75 -3.46
CA LEU A 40 0.15 -5.19 -3.26
C LEU A 40 -0.84 -5.63 -2.20
N HIS A 41 -1.69 -6.60 -2.51
CA HIS A 41 -2.72 -7.07 -1.61
C HIS A 41 -2.71 -8.60 -1.51
N GLY A 42 -2.90 -9.17 -0.33
CA GLY A 42 -2.94 -10.61 -0.16
C GLY A 42 -4.31 -11.19 -0.50
N GLU A 43 -4.37 -12.24 -1.30
CA GLU A 43 -5.63 -12.90 -1.68
C GLU A 43 -6.43 -13.39 -0.47
N LEU A 44 -5.74 -13.89 0.55
CA LEU A 44 -6.33 -14.47 1.76
C LEU A 44 -6.41 -13.47 2.92
N ASP A 45 -6.35 -12.16 2.62
CA ASP A 45 -6.47 -11.12 3.63
C ASP A 45 -7.91 -11.05 4.20
N SER A 46 -8.07 -11.52 5.45
CA SER A 46 -9.34 -11.47 6.18
C SER A 46 -9.57 -10.17 6.95
N ARG A 47 -8.60 -9.24 6.94
CA ARG A 47 -8.69 -7.94 7.62
C ARG A 47 -9.05 -6.81 6.67
N SER A 48 -8.63 -6.90 5.42
CA SER A 48 -8.92 -5.93 4.37
C SER A 48 -9.27 -6.65 3.07
N ASP A 49 -10.45 -6.38 2.52
CA ASP A 49 -10.93 -7.01 1.29
C ASP A 49 -10.07 -6.58 0.07
N PRO A 50 -9.53 -7.54 -0.73
CA PRO A 50 -8.82 -7.23 -1.97
C PRO A 50 -9.60 -6.33 -2.94
N ALA A 51 -10.93 -6.38 -2.93
CA ALA A 51 -11.78 -5.53 -3.74
C ALA A 51 -11.55 -4.04 -3.48
N ASN A 52 -11.24 -3.64 -2.24
CA ASN A 52 -10.94 -2.25 -1.91
C ASN A 52 -9.63 -1.77 -2.53
N SER A 53 -8.61 -2.63 -2.59
CA SER A 53 -7.33 -2.34 -3.24
C SER A 53 -7.45 -2.28 -4.76
N LEU A 54 -8.30 -3.12 -5.34
CA LEU A 54 -8.65 -3.05 -6.77
C LEU A 54 -9.40 -1.73 -7.07
N GLU A 55 -10.33 -1.35 -6.20
CA GLU A 55 -11.09 -0.10 -6.34
C GLU A 55 -10.19 1.14 -6.21
N LEU A 56 -9.24 1.14 -5.28
CA LEU A 56 -8.18 2.16 -5.19
C LEU A 56 -7.43 2.29 -6.53
N GLY A 57 -7.01 1.17 -7.11
CA GLY A 57 -6.35 1.14 -8.41
C GLY A 57 -7.20 1.74 -9.53
N ARG A 58 -8.50 1.46 -9.53
CA ARG A 58 -9.45 1.98 -10.51
C ARG A 58 -9.67 3.48 -10.36
N ARG A 59 -9.89 3.96 -9.13
CA ARG A 59 -10.28 5.34 -8.84
C ARG A 59 -9.12 6.32 -8.79
N ALA A 60 -7.93 5.89 -8.38
CA ALA A 60 -6.76 6.77 -8.30
C ALA A 60 -6.45 7.42 -9.66
N ALA A 61 -6.27 8.74 -9.70
CA ALA A 61 -5.91 9.49 -10.91
C ALA A 61 -4.42 9.38 -11.28
N SER A 62 -3.68 8.50 -10.61
CA SER A 62 -2.29 8.18 -10.92
C SER A 62 -2.15 7.63 -12.33
N ALA A 63 -1.28 8.27 -13.13
CA ALA A 63 -0.95 7.82 -14.48
C ALA A 63 0.00 6.61 -14.47
N ASP A 64 0.74 6.41 -13.38
CA ASP A 64 1.69 5.32 -13.21
C ASP A 64 1.28 4.48 -11.99
N LYS A 65 0.44 3.49 -12.25
CA LYS A 65 -0.13 2.63 -11.21
C LYS A 65 0.01 1.16 -11.53
N THR A 66 0.36 0.38 -10.52
CA THR A 66 0.45 -1.08 -10.57
C THR A 66 -0.32 -1.65 -9.39
N VAL A 67 -1.31 -2.49 -9.66
CA VAL A 67 -2.10 -3.19 -8.61
C VAL A 67 -1.94 -4.68 -8.80
N ARG A 68 -1.60 -5.40 -7.74
CA ARG A 68 -1.46 -6.86 -7.76
C ARG A 68 -2.07 -7.50 -6.52
N VAL A 69 -2.89 -8.51 -6.76
CA VAL A 69 -3.30 -9.48 -5.74
C VAL A 69 -2.28 -10.61 -5.73
N VAL A 70 -1.74 -10.93 -4.56
CA VAL A 70 -0.72 -11.96 -4.35
C VAL A 70 -1.43 -13.22 -3.87
N GLU A 71 -1.45 -14.22 -4.74
CA GLU A 71 -2.09 -15.53 -4.49
C GLU A 71 -1.54 -16.18 -3.23
N GLY A 72 -2.44 -16.71 -2.39
CA GLY A 72 -2.10 -17.35 -1.13
C GLY A 72 -1.54 -16.45 -0.02
N ALA A 73 -1.32 -15.15 -0.27
CA ALA A 73 -0.78 -14.22 0.73
C ALA A 73 -1.86 -13.70 1.69
N GLN A 74 -1.47 -13.43 2.93
CA GLN A 74 -2.31 -12.84 3.97
C GLN A 74 -2.13 -11.31 4.04
N HIS A 75 -2.67 -10.71 5.11
CA HIS A 75 -2.64 -9.26 5.34
C HIS A 75 -1.23 -8.64 5.36
N GLN A 76 -0.26 -9.32 5.98
CA GLN A 76 1.07 -8.76 6.24
C GLN A 76 2.11 -9.36 5.29
N LEU A 77 2.07 -8.98 4.00
CA LEU A 77 2.94 -9.56 2.96
C LEU A 77 4.43 -9.56 3.32
N LEU A 78 4.92 -8.50 3.98
CA LEU A 78 6.33 -8.38 4.39
C LEU A 78 6.70 -9.23 5.63
N GLN A 79 5.71 -9.84 6.29
CA GLN A 79 5.88 -10.75 7.42
C GLN A 79 5.30 -12.14 7.12
N ASP A 80 4.87 -12.37 5.88
CA ASP A 80 4.29 -13.64 5.44
C ASP A 80 5.36 -14.74 5.34
N VAL A 81 4.95 -15.91 4.87
CA VAL A 81 5.82 -17.06 4.61
C VAL A 81 7.02 -16.65 3.75
N PRO A 82 8.20 -17.26 3.96
CA PRO A 82 9.46 -16.76 3.39
C PRO A 82 9.44 -16.48 1.89
N ALA A 83 8.74 -17.31 1.11
CA ALA A 83 8.62 -17.14 -0.34
C ALA A 83 7.82 -15.87 -0.72
N ILE A 84 6.66 -15.67 -0.10
CA ILE A 84 5.79 -14.50 -0.34
C ILE A 84 6.48 -13.22 0.12
N ARG A 85 7.08 -13.25 1.32
CA ARG A 85 7.85 -12.12 1.85
C ARG A 85 9.00 -11.72 0.91
N ALA A 86 9.79 -12.70 0.44
CA ALA A 86 10.90 -12.43 -0.46
C ALA A 86 10.41 -11.82 -1.79
N ALA A 87 9.35 -12.38 -2.38
CA ALA A 87 8.76 -11.88 -3.62
C ALA A 87 8.19 -10.46 -3.47
N ALA A 88 7.42 -10.20 -2.41
CA ALA A 88 6.85 -8.89 -2.13
C ALA A 88 7.95 -7.84 -1.89
N THR A 89 8.98 -8.19 -1.13
CA THR A 89 10.14 -7.31 -0.88
C THR A 89 10.87 -6.97 -2.18
N ALA A 90 11.18 -7.98 -2.99
CA ALA A 90 11.84 -7.78 -4.28
C ALA A 90 11.00 -6.90 -5.23
N GLN A 91 9.68 -7.07 -5.21
CA GLN A 91 8.78 -6.24 -6.00
C GLN A 91 8.79 -4.78 -5.54
N VAL A 92 8.70 -4.51 -4.23
CA VAL A 92 8.76 -3.14 -3.71
C VAL A 92 10.10 -2.49 -4.08
N VAL A 93 11.21 -3.18 -3.85
CA VAL A 93 12.56 -2.66 -4.14
C VAL A 93 12.73 -2.35 -5.63
N SER A 94 12.38 -3.29 -6.51
CA SER A 94 12.49 -3.08 -7.96
C SER A 94 11.61 -1.93 -8.45
N TRP A 95 10.37 -1.81 -7.96
CA TRP A 95 9.45 -0.75 -8.35
C TRP A 95 9.97 0.64 -7.94
N VAL A 96 10.55 0.74 -6.74
CA VAL A 96 11.15 1.97 -6.23
C VAL A 96 12.41 2.32 -7.03
N LEU A 97 13.34 1.38 -7.23
CA LEU A 97 14.59 1.62 -7.94
C LEU A 97 14.35 2.08 -9.39
N ALA A 98 13.38 1.50 -10.08
CA ALA A 98 13.01 1.90 -11.44
C ALA A 98 12.60 3.38 -11.55
N ARG A 99 12.00 3.94 -10.49
CA ARG A 99 11.54 5.34 -10.46
C ARG A 99 12.55 6.30 -9.85
N ALA A 100 13.38 5.81 -8.93
CA ALA A 100 14.50 6.58 -8.39
C ALA A 100 15.57 6.86 -9.46
N ALA A 101 15.83 5.89 -10.34
CA ALA A 101 16.79 6.05 -11.42
C ALA A 101 16.37 7.08 -12.50
N GLY A 102 15.06 7.37 -12.62
CA GLY A 102 14.53 8.36 -13.57
C GLY A 102 14.57 9.82 -13.09
N GLY A 103 15.00 10.08 -11.85
CA GLY A 103 15.07 11.42 -11.25
C GLY A 103 16.33 12.24 -11.60
N SER A 104 17.20 11.73 -12.47
CA SER A 104 18.48 12.34 -12.84
C SER A 104 18.43 13.22 -14.11
N GLY A 105 17.26 13.81 -14.41
CA GLY A 105 17.06 14.72 -15.54
C GLY A 105 16.90 16.18 -15.13
N GLY A 106 17.99 16.86 -14.70
CA GLY A 106 17.90 18.26 -14.29
C GLY A 106 19.22 18.97 -13.98
N SER A 107 20.11 19.11 -14.97
CA SER A 107 20.83 20.36 -15.34
C SER A 107 22.09 20.00 -16.14
N GLY A 108 22.01 20.24 -17.46
CA GLY A 108 23.19 20.31 -18.32
C GLY A 108 23.92 21.64 -18.17
N GLY A 109 25.10 21.71 -18.79
CA GLY A 109 25.87 22.94 -18.96
C GLY A 109 27.31 22.64 -19.39
N GLY A 110 27.50 22.29 -20.66
CA GLY A 110 28.83 22.24 -21.27
C GLY A 110 29.40 23.63 -21.53
N GLY A 111 30.73 23.70 -21.69
CA GLY A 111 31.40 24.86 -22.27
C GLY A 111 32.91 24.85 -22.01
N GLY A 112 33.69 24.82 -23.11
CA GLY A 112 35.06 25.34 -23.19
C GLY A 112 36.18 24.35 -22.94
#